data_AF-A0A522GSX4-F1
#
_entry.id   AF-A0A522GSX4-F1
#
_cell.length_a   1.000
_cell.length_b   1.000
_cell.length_c   1.000
_cell.angle_alpha   90.00
_cell.angle_beta   90.00
_cell.angle_gamma   90.00
#
_symmetry.space_group_name_H-M   'P 1'
#
loop_
_entity.id
_entity.type
_entity.pdbx_description
1 polymer ?
#
loop_
_entity_poly.entity_id
_entity_poly.type
_entity_poly.pdbx_seq_one_letter_code
_entity_poly.pdbx_strand_id
1 'polypeptide(L)'
;MKMIQDFNFKGKKAIVRVDFNVPLDKKTFAVTDDTRIRGALLTINKILNDGGCLILMSHLGRPEGRMEKYSLKPVLSVLEKHLGKKVLFADDCMGESAVKMSGALKPGEILLLENVRFYPEEEGKPILPETVTEEEKKAAKAEMKVKQKEMAKKLAGYAEIYVNDAFGTAHRAHA
;
A
#
# COMPACT_ATOMS: atom_id res chain seq x y z
N MET A 1 -19.44 4.91 -8.79
CA MET A 1 -18.02 5.27 -8.56
C MET A 1 -17.96 6.79 -8.54
N LYS A 2 -17.38 7.41 -7.50
CA LYS A 2 -17.17 8.87 -7.46
C LYS A 2 -15.76 9.17 -7.96
N MET A 3 -15.58 10.24 -8.73
CA MET A 3 -14.26 10.66 -9.14
C MET A 3 -13.60 11.42 -7.99
N ILE A 4 -12.28 11.31 -7.88
CA ILE A 4 -11.50 12.04 -6.87
C ILE A 4 -11.63 13.57 -7.03
N GLN A 5 -11.85 14.03 -8.26
CA GLN A 5 -12.00 15.46 -8.58
C GLN A 5 -13.25 16.08 -7.92
N ASP A 6 -14.27 15.28 -7.63
CA ASP A 6 -15.53 15.74 -7.03
C ASP A 6 -15.50 15.73 -5.50
N PHE A 7 -14.36 15.38 -4.89
CA PHE A 7 -14.20 15.29 -3.45
C PHE A 7 -13.22 16.35 -2.93
N ASN A 8 -13.52 16.91 -1.76
CA ASN A 8 -12.65 17.85 -1.05
C ASN A 8 -11.98 17.16 0.13
N PHE A 9 -10.65 17.07 0.12
CA PHE A 9 -9.87 16.43 1.17
C PHE A 9 -9.48 17.34 2.35
N LYS A 10 -9.97 18.59 2.42
CA LYS A 10 -9.61 19.52 3.50
C LYS A 10 -9.85 18.92 4.89
N GLY A 11 -8.78 18.75 5.67
CA GLY A 11 -8.82 18.18 7.01
C GLY A 11 -9.18 16.70 7.06
N LYS A 12 -9.15 16.00 5.92
CA LYS A 12 -9.44 14.56 5.80
C LYS A 12 -8.17 13.77 5.64
N LYS A 13 -8.18 12.57 6.21
CA LYS A 13 -7.15 11.56 6.00
C LYS A 13 -7.60 10.56 4.94
N ALA A 14 -6.82 10.44 3.87
CA ALA A 14 -7.06 9.49 2.80
C ALA A 14 -6.00 8.40 2.77
N ILE A 15 -6.41 7.15 2.58
CA ILE A 15 -5.53 6.06 2.19
C ILE A 15 -5.73 5.77 0.71
N VAL A 16 -4.63 5.71 -0.04
CA VAL A 16 -4.64 5.56 -1.48
C VAL A 16 -3.88 4.30 -1.86
N ARG A 17 -4.56 3.39 -2.57
CA ARG A 17 -3.92 2.26 -3.22
C ARG A 17 -3.31 2.73 -4.54
N VAL A 18 -1.99 2.64 -4.66
CA VAL A 18 -1.25 3.01 -5.87
C VAL A 18 -0.50 1.80 -6.43
N ASP A 19 -0.09 1.87 -7.70
CA ASP A 19 0.78 0.86 -8.31
C ASP A 19 2.25 1.34 -8.33
N PHE A 20 2.96 1.15 -7.23
CA PHE A 20 4.42 1.35 -7.16
C PHE A 20 5.21 0.06 -7.38
N ASN A 21 4.65 -0.91 -8.11
CA ASN A 21 5.41 -2.09 -8.53
C ASN A 21 6.33 -1.71 -9.71
N VAL A 22 7.42 -1.02 -9.39
CA VAL A 22 8.42 -0.49 -10.33
C VAL A 22 9.61 -1.43 -10.48
N PRO A 23 10.30 -1.44 -11.62
CA PRO A 23 11.55 -2.18 -11.76
C PRO A 23 12.64 -1.53 -10.90
N LEU A 24 13.41 -2.38 -10.23
CA LEU A 24 14.60 -1.98 -9.45
C LEU A 24 15.86 -2.53 -10.10
N ASP A 25 16.94 -1.77 -10.01
CA ASP A 25 18.27 -2.24 -10.37
C ASP A 25 18.70 -3.38 -9.43
N LYS A 26 19.25 -4.46 -9.99
CA LYS A 26 19.54 -5.69 -9.23
C LYS A 26 20.70 -5.54 -8.25
N LYS A 27 21.55 -4.53 -8.39
CA LYS A 27 22.74 -4.33 -7.55
C LYS A 27 22.52 -3.23 -6.52
N THR A 28 21.93 -2.12 -6.96
CA THR A 28 21.76 -0.90 -6.15
C THR A 28 20.38 -0.77 -5.52
N PHE A 29 19.40 -1.57 -5.98
CA PHE A 29 17.98 -1.46 -5.62
C PHE A 29 17.35 -0.10 -5.97
N ALA A 30 18.03 0.75 -6.74
CA ALA A 30 17.48 1.99 -7.22
C ALA A 30 16.34 1.75 -8.23
N VAL A 31 15.32 2.59 -8.21
CA VAL A 31 14.25 2.57 -9.22
C VAL A 31 14.83 2.91 -10.59
N THR A 32 14.61 2.05 -11.58
CA THR A 32 15.12 2.25 -12.95
C THR A 32 14.09 2.86 -13.89
N ASP A 33 12.80 2.73 -13.58
CA ASP A 33 11.69 3.38 -14.29
C ASP A 33 10.63 3.82 -13.27
N ASP A 34 10.39 5.13 -13.22
CA ASP A 34 9.47 5.78 -12.28
C ASP A 34 8.10 6.09 -12.88
N THR A 35 7.79 5.60 -14.08
CA THR A 35 6.55 5.92 -14.81
C THR A 35 5.30 5.67 -13.96
N ARG A 36 5.28 4.58 -13.19
CA ARG A 36 4.14 4.28 -12.31
C ARG A 36 4.04 5.22 -11.10
N ILE A 37 5.19 5.68 -10.59
CA ILE A 37 5.24 6.68 -9.52
C ILE A 37 4.68 8.01 -10.05
N ARG A 38 5.11 8.43 -11.24
CA ARG A 38 4.61 9.63 -11.92
C ARG A 38 3.11 9.58 -12.18
N GLY A 39 2.59 8.38 -12.52
CA GLY A 39 1.15 8.16 -12.73
C GLY A 39 0.28 8.53 -11.53
N ALA A 40 0.75 8.29 -10.30
CA ALA A 40 0.00 8.60 -9.08
C ALA A 40 0.09 10.08 -8.64
N LEU A 41 1.00 10.88 -9.22
CA LEU A 41 1.26 12.25 -8.75
C LEU A 41 0.03 13.16 -8.84
N LEU A 42 -0.86 12.95 -9.81
CA LEU A 42 -2.09 13.74 -9.94
C LEU A 42 -3.03 13.50 -8.73
N THR A 43 -3.23 12.25 -8.36
CA THR A 43 -4.02 11.84 -7.19
C THR A 43 -3.41 12.37 -5.89
N ILE A 44 -2.09 12.23 -5.74
CA ILE A 44 -1.34 12.70 -4.57
C ILE A 44 -1.48 14.23 -4.42
N ASN A 45 -1.19 14.98 -5.48
CA ASN A 45 -1.25 16.44 -5.46
C ASN A 45 -2.69 16.94 -5.23
N LYS A 46 -3.71 16.26 -5.76
CA LYS A 46 -5.12 16.62 -5.48
C LYS A 46 -5.42 16.59 -3.99
N ILE A 47 -5.08 15.50 -3.30
CA ILE A 47 -5.35 15.33 -1.86
C ILE A 47 -4.60 16.38 -1.04
N LEU A 48 -3.33 16.64 -1.38
CA LEU A 48 -2.50 17.60 -0.65
C LEU A 48 -2.95 19.04 -0.88
N ASN A 49 -3.28 19.41 -2.12
CA ASN A 49 -3.70 20.77 -2.47
C ASN A 49 -5.05 21.16 -1.85
N ASP A 50 -5.93 20.18 -1.64
CA ASP A 50 -7.17 20.38 -0.89
C ASP A 50 -6.94 20.57 0.62
N GLY A 51 -5.75 20.26 1.14
CA GLY A 51 -5.42 20.32 2.56
C GLY A 51 -5.72 19.03 3.33
N GLY A 52 -5.69 17.88 2.67
CA GLY A 52 -5.77 16.57 3.31
C GLY A 52 -4.42 16.03 3.77
N CYS A 53 -4.44 14.88 4.45
CA CYS A 53 -3.26 14.05 4.70
C CYS A 53 -3.38 12.70 3.99
N LEU A 54 -2.24 12.14 3.61
CA LEU A 54 -2.16 11.07 2.64
C LEU A 54 -1.39 9.86 3.19
N ILE A 55 -2.01 8.69 3.14
CA ILE A 55 -1.37 7.40 3.35
C ILE A 55 -1.34 6.67 2.00
N LEU A 56 -0.15 6.25 1.56
CA LEU A 56 0.07 5.47 0.35
C LEU A 56 0.30 4.01 0.73
N MET A 57 -0.38 3.12 0.02
CA MET A 57 -0.11 1.69 0.08
C MET A 57 0.05 1.11 -1.32
N SER A 58 1.01 0.20 -1.46
CA SER A 58 1.32 -0.49 -2.70
C SER A 58 1.89 -1.85 -2.40
N HIS A 59 2.06 -2.63 -3.45
CA HIS A 59 2.94 -3.79 -3.45
C HIS A 59 4.18 -3.54 -4.31
N LEU A 60 5.18 -4.38 -4.13
CA LEU A 60 6.33 -4.51 -5.03
C LEU A 60 6.63 -6.00 -5.23
N GLY A 61 6.67 -6.45 -6.47
CA GLY A 61 6.93 -7.84 -6.84
C GLY A 61 5.93 -8.85 -6.26
N ARG A 62 6.43 -10.07 -6.03
CA ARG A 62 5.70 -11.21 -5.45
C ARG A 62 6.55 -11.82 -4.34
N PRO A 63 6.60 -11.20 -3.16
CA PRO A 63 7.35 -11.72 -2.03
C PRO A 63 6.75 -13.05 -1.52
N GLU A 64 7.62 -14.02 -1.25
CA GLU A 64 7.32 -15.22 -0.45
C GLU A 64 7.72 -14.95 1.01
N GLY A 65 7.12 -13.92 1.61
CA GLY A 65 7.51 -13.38 2.91
C GLY A 65 8.39 -12.13 2.82
N ARG A 66 8.71 -11.56 3.98
CA ARG A 66 9.40 -10.28 4.10
C ARG A 66 10.84 -10.36 3.59
N MET A 67 11.16 -9.63 2.52
CA MET A 67 12.47 -9.63 1.88
C MET A 67 12.85 -8.21 1.44
N GLU A 68 14.09 -7.81 1.72
CA GLU A 68 14.60 -6.45 1.42
C GLU A 68 14.45 -6.08 -0.07
N LYS A 69 14.67 -7.04 -0.98
CA LYS A 69 14.54 -6.83 -2.43
C LYS A 69 13.14 -6.41 -2.90
N TYR A 70 12.12 -6.57 -2.05
CA TYR A 70 10.74 -6.19 -2.31
C TYR A 70 10.26 -5.08 -1.36
N SER A 71 11.15 -4.43 -0.60
CA SER A 71 10.79 -3.25 0.17
C SER A 71 10.40 -2.09 -0.75
N LEU A 72 9.44 -1.29 -0.33
CA LEU A 72 9.08 -0.02 -0.97
C LEU A 72 10.00 1.14 -0.58
N LYS A 73 10.95 0.92 0.35
CA LYS A 73 11.90 1.96 0.78
C LYS A 73 12.65 2.65 -0.37
N PRO A 74 13.08 1.98 -1.46
CA PRO A 74 13.72 2.66 -2.59
C PRO A 74 12.80 3.62 -3.35
N VAL A 75 11.47 3.47 -3.25
CA VAL A 75 10.49 4.37 -3.87
C VAL A 75 10.48 5.73 -3.16
N LEU A 76 10.87 5.77 -1.88
CA LEU A 76 10.82 6.97 -1.04
C LEU A 76 11.58 8.14 -1.67
N SER A 77 12.85 7.93 -2.03
CA SER A 77 13.71 8.99 -2.58
C SER A 77 13.20 9.54 -3.91
N VAL A 78 12.61 8.66 -4.74
CA VAL A 78 12.02 9.05 -6.03
C VAL A 78 10.74 9.84 -5.82
N LEU A 79 9.90 9.42 -4.87
CA LEU A 79 8.65 10.11 -4.55
C LEU A 79 8.93 11.49 -3.94
N GLU A 80 9.87 11.60 -3.02
CA GLU A 80 10.31 12.89 -2.44
C GLU A 80 10.86 13.83 -3.51
N LYS A 81 11.65 13.31 -4.46
CA LYS A 81 12.17 14.08 -5.60
C LYS A 81 11.06 14.67 -6.47
N HIS A 82 10.04 13.87 -6.79
CA HIS A 82 8.92 14.34 -7.64
C HIS A 82 7.99 15.31 -6.91
N LEU A 83 7.78 15.13 -5.60
CA LEU A 83 6.86 15.94 -4.82
C LEU A 83 7.51 17.20 -4.23
N GLY A 84 8.84 17.24 -4.15
CA GLY A 84 9.55 18.31 -3.43
C GLY A 84 9.17 18.39 -1.94
N LYS A 85 8.71 17.26 -1.38
CA LYS A 85 8.20 17.15 -0.01
C LYS A 85 8.78 15.90 0.64
N LYS A 86 9.00 15.97 1.95
CA LYS A 86 9.37 14.81 2.75
C LYS A 86 8.21 13.81 2.75
N VAL A 87 8.55 12.54 2.61
CA VAL A 87 7.61 11.43 2.75
C VAL A 87 8.01 10.63 3.99
N LEU A 88 7.06 10.40 4.88
CA LEU A 88 7.26 9.51 6.03
C LEU A 88 7.16 8.06 5.55
N PHE A 89 7.93 7.17 6.16
CA PHE A 89 7.91 5.75 5.83
C PHE A 89 7.65 4.92 7.07
N ALA A 90 6.59 4.11 7.06
CA ALA A 90 6.39 3.06 8.04
C ALA A 90 7.09 1.79 7.56
N ASP A 91 7.93 1.20 8.40
CA ASP A 91 8.62 -0.06 8.12
C ASP A 91 7.67 -1.27 8.11
N ASP A 92 6.38 -1.08 8.33
CA ASP A 92 5.35 -2.10 8.20
C ASP A 92 4.06 -1.45 7.66
N CYS A 93 3.10 -2.26 7.20
CA CYS A 93 1.77 -1.79 6.82
C CYS A 93 0.69 -2.15 7.86
N MET A 94 0.96 -3.13 8.72
CA MET A 94 0.04 -3.63 9.74
C MET A 94 0.63 -3.50 11.14
N GLY A 95 1.94 -3.32 11.27
CA GLY A 95 2.65 -3.22 12.54
C GLY A 95 2.46 -1.93 13.32
N GLU A 96 3.16 -1.83 14.44
CA GLU A 96 3.08 -0.69 15.37
C GLU A 96 3.47 0.65 14.72
N SER A 97 4.48 0.64 13.83
CA SER A 97 4.92 1.82 13.08
C SER A 97 3.80 2.38 12.21
N ALA A 98 3.10 1.53 11.45
CA ALA A 98 1.96 1.91 10.63
C ALA A 98 0.85 2.56 11.48
N VAL A 99 0.49 1.94 12.60
CA VAL A 99 -0.57 2.44 13.51
C VAL A 99 -0.19 3.79 14.10
N LYS A 100 1.03 3.92 14.65
CA LYS A 100 1.48 5.18 15.28
C LYS A 100 1.61 6.32 14.26
N MET A 101 2.25 6.05 13.13
CA MET A 101 2.53 7.08 12.12
C MET A 101 1.26 7.51 11.39
N SER A 102 0.35 6.57 11.07
CA SER A 102 -0.96 6.92 10.51
C SER A 102 -1.80 7.73 11.49
N GLY A 103 -1.79 7.39 12.78
CA GLY A 103 -2.49 8.14 13.83
C GLY A 103 -1.96 9.57 14.01
N ALA A 104 -0.65 9.75 13.97
CA ALA A 104 0.03 11.04 14.16
C ALA A 104 0.10 11.92 12.90
N LEU A 105 -0.34 11.42 11.74
CA LEU A 105 -0.19 12.09 10.45
C LEU A 105 -0.98 13.40 10.38
N LYS A 106 -0.29 14.50 10.06
CA LYS A 106 -0.85 15.86 10.00
C LYS A 106 -1.27 16.26 8.59
N PRO A 107 -2.18 17.24 8.42
CA PRO A 107 -2.52 17.79 7.12
C PRO A 107 -1.29 18.20 6.30
N GLY A 108 -1.26 17.82 5.02
CA GLY A 108 -0.13 18.06 4.12
C GLY A 108 1.03 17.06 4.24
N GLU A 109 1.02 16.16 5.23
CA GLU A 109 2.00 15.09 5.35
C GLU A 109 1.59 13.84 4.54
N ILE A 110 2.63 13.09 4.15
CA ILE A 110 2.52 11.89 3.33
C ILE A 110 3.19 10.75 4.08
N LEU A 111 2.51 9.62 4.20
CA LEU A 111 3.02 8.38 4.76
C LEU A 111 2.99 7.29 3.69
N LEU A 112 4.14 6.69 3.38
CA LEU A 112 4.23 5.46 2.60
C LEU A 112 4.31 4.27 3.57
N LEU A 113 3.36 3.34 3.45
CA LEU A 113 3.42 2.05 4.14
C LEU A 113 4.36 1.09 3.40
N GLU A 114 4.95 0.16 4.14
CA GLU A 114 5.72 -0.93 3.55
C GLU A 114 4.82 -1.87 2.70
N ASN A 115 5.46 -2.69 1.86
CA ASN A 115 4.85 -3.61 0.92
C ASN A 115 3.75 -4.48 1.56
N VAL A 116 2.51 -4.24 1.13
CA VAL A 116 1.32 -4.98 1.58
C VAL A 116 1.39 -6.48 1.32
N ARG A 117 2.13 -6.93 0.29
CA ARG A 117 2.32 -8.37 0.01
C ARG A 117 3.29 -9.08 0.95
N PHE A 118 3.93 -8.38 1.88
CA PHE A 118 4.62 -9.07 2.98
C PHE A 118 3.66 -9.83 3.90
N TYR A 119 2.37 -9.55 3.81
CA TYR A 119 1.30 -10.28 4.47
C TYR A 119 0.57 -11.17 3.46
N PRO A 120 0.54 -12.51 3.63
CA PRO A 120 -0.22 -13.40 2.74
C PRO A 120 -1.72 -13.08 2.69
N GLU A 121 -2.24 -12.43 3.73
CA GLU A 121 -3.60 -11.92 3.85
C GLU A 121 -3.97 -10.96 2.69
N GLU A 122 -3.00 -10.20 2.17
CA GLU A 122 -3.20 -9.30 1.03
C GLU A 122 -3.67 -10.07 -0.21
N GLU A 123 -2.99 -11.16 -0.57
CA GLU A 123 -3.39 -11.99 -1.72
C GLU A 123 -4.48 -13.01 -1.38
N GLY A 124 -4.80 -13.20 -0.09
CA GLY A 124 -5.78 -14.17 0.39
C GLY A 124 -5.37 -15.62 0.17
N LYS A 125 -4.06 -15.90 0.09
CA LYS A 125 -3.52 -17.23 -0.18
C LYS A 125 -2.80 -17.79 1.05
N PRO A 126 -3.29 -18.87 1.66
CA PRO A 126 -2.56 -19.54 2.71
C PRO A 126 -1.29 -20.19 2.15
N ILE A 127 -0.18 -20.04 2.88
CA ILE A 127 1.07 -20.74 2.60
C ILE A 127 0.95 -22.13 3.23
N LEU A 128 0.90 -23.16 2.38
CA LEU A 128 0.69 -24.55 2.80
C LEU A 128 1.77 -25.44 2.19
N PRO A 129 2.28 -26.45 2.92
CA PRO A 129 3.09 -27.51 2.33
C PRO A 129 2.32 -28.27 1.24
N GLU A 130 3.03 -28.88 0.29
CA GLU A 130 2.38 -29.66 -0.79
C GLU A 130 1.67 -30.92 -0.28
N THR A 131 2.00 -31.36 0.93
CA THR A 131 1.54 -32.62 1.55
C THR A 131 0.19 -32.51 2.26
N VAL A 132 -0.41 -31.33 2.37
CA VAL A 132 -1.67 -31.15 3.11
C VAL A 132 -2.88 -31.75 2.36
N THR A 133 -3.83 -32.28 3.12
CA THR A 133 -5.10 -32.82 2.62
C THR A 133 -6.01 -31.73 2.04
N GLU A 134 -7.01 -32.13 1.24
CA GLU A 134 -7.98 -31.17 0.70
C GLU A 134 -8.85 -30.55 1.81
N GLU A 135 -9.15 -31.30 2.88
CA GLU A 135 -9.82 -30.78 4.07
C GLU A 135 -9.01 -29.67 4.74
N GLU A 136 -7.70 -29.88 4.95
CA GLU A 136 -6.80 -28.87 5.53
C GLU A 136 -6.67 -27.64 4.63
N LYS A 137 -6.56 -27.82 3.31
CA LYS A 137 -6.56 -26.69 2.35
C LYS A 137 -7.84 -25.88 2.45
N LYS A 138 -8.99 -26.54 2.57
CA LYS A 138 -10.29 -25.86 2.68
C LYS A 138 -10.40 -25.08 3.99
N ALA A 139 -9.96 -25.67 5.10
CA ALA A 139 -9.91 -25.00 6.41
C ALA A 139 -8.99 -23.77 6.38
N ALA A 140 -7.76 -23.92 5.86
CA ALA A 140 -6.81 -22.82 5.74
C ALA A 140 -7.32 -21.69 4.83
N LYS A 141 -8.00 -22.00 3.73
CA LYS A 141 -8.64 -20.99 2.87
C LYS A 141 -9.78 -20.26 3.58
N ALA A 142 -10.55 -20.96 4.42
CA ALA A 142 -11.62 -20.32 5.20
C ALA A 142 -11.05 -19.37 6.25
N GLU A 143 -10.01 -19.79 6.97
CA GLU A 143 -9.28 -18.95 7.93
C GLU A 143 -8.64 -17.73 7.26
N MET A 144 -7.98 -17.93 6.11
CA MET A 144 -7.33 -16.85 5.35
C MET A 144 -8.34 -15.79 4.89
N LYS A 145 -9.57 -16.16 4.55
CA LYS A 145 -10.63 -15.18 4.24
C LYS A 145 -11.01 -14.32 5.45
N VAL A 146 -10.93 -14.87 6.66
CA VAL A 146 -11.16 -14.10 7.90
C VAL A 146 -10.00 -13.12 8.09
N LYS A 147 -8.76 -13.60 8.03
CA LYS A 147 -7.56 -12.76 8.18
C LYS A 147 -7.45 -11.66 7.11
N GLN A 148 -7.82 -11.95 5.86
CA GLN A 148 -7.90 -10.96 4.79
C GLN A 148 -8.89 -9.83 5.13
N LYS A 149 -10.07 -10.16 5.68
CA LYS A 149 -11.03 -9.15 6.13
C LYS A 149 -10.51 -8.34 7.30
N GLU A 150 -9.79 -8.96 8.23
CA GLU A 150 -9.15 -8.27 9.35
C GLU A 150 -8.06 -7.31 8.87
N MET A 151 -7.28 -7.72 7.86
CA MET A 151 -6.30 -6.86 7.20
C MET A 151 -6.96 -5.66 6.54
N ALA A 152 -7.96 -5.88 5.70
CA ALA A 152 -8.71 -4.81 5.05
C ALA A 152 -9.33 -3.85 6.09
N LYS A 153 -9.91 -4.37 7.17
CA LYS A 153 -10.46 -3.57 8.26
C LYS A 153 -9.40 -2.73 8.96
N LYS A 154 -8.21 -3.28 9.19
CA LYS A 154 -7.10 -2.56 9.83
C LYS A 154 -6.57 -1.44 8.94
N LEU A 155 -6.30 -1.73 7.66
CA LEU A 155 -5.86 -0.73 6.68
C LEU A 155 -6.89 0.38 6.49
N ALA A 156 -8.17 0.02 6.41
CA ALA A 156 -9.28 0.99 6.36
C ALA A 156 -9.33 1.86 7.63
N GLY A 157 -8.97 1.32 8.79
CA GLY A 157 -8.93 2.06 10.06
C GLY A 157 -7.88 3.18 10.11
N TYR A 158 -6.95 3.25 9.15
CA TYR A 158 -5.94 4.31 9.12
C TYR A 158 -6.43 5.63 8.54
N ALA A 159 -7.57 5.64 7.85
CA ALA A 159 -8.05 6.81 7.12
C ALA A 159 -9.58 6.89 7.10
N GLU A 160 -10.11 8.07 6.80
CA GLU A 160 -11.56 8.27 6.65
C GLU A 160 -12.01 7.95 5.22
N ILE A 161 -11.11 8.13 4.25
CA ILE A 161 -11.40 8.04 2.81
C ILE A 161 -10.46 7.03 2.17
N TYR A 162 -11.01 6.16 1.35
CA TYR A 162 -10.26 5.24 0.51
C TYR A 162 -10.30 5.71 -0.95
N VAL A 163 -9.15 5.70 -1.61
CA VAL A 163 -9.01 5.95 -3.05
C VAL A 163 -8.25 4.79 -3.68
N ASN A 164 -8.74 4.28 -4.81
CA ASN A 164 -8.02 3.29 -5.60
C ASN A 164 -7.51 3.94 -6.89
N ASP A 165 -6.19 4.08 -6.99
CA ASP A 165 -5.46 4.58 -8.17
C ASP A 165 -4.49 3.51 -8.70
N ALA A 166 -4.84 2.23 -8.52
CA ALA A 166 -4.06 1.07 -8.91
C ALA A 166 -4.82 0.19 -9.89
N PHE A 167 -5.22 0.75 -11.04
CA PHE A 167 -6.02 0.07 -12.06
C PHE A 167 -5.41 -1.27 -12.50
N GLY A 168 -4.07 -1.35 -12.62
CA GLY A 168 -3.35 -2.58 -12.94
C GLY A 168 -3.57 -3.73 -11.96
N THR A 169 -4.07 -3.46 -10.75
CA THR A 169 -4.40 -4.45 -9.73
C THR A 169 -5.90 -4.59 -9.45
N ALA A 170 -6.76 -3.75 -10.03
CA ALA A 170 -8.20 -3.72 -9.74
C ALA A 170 -8.94 -5.02 -10.13
N HIS A 171 -8.35 -5.84 -11.01
CA HIS A 171 -8.89 -7.16 -11.38
C HIS A 171 -8.71 -8.23 -10.29
N ARG A 172 -8.02 -7.93 -9.19
CA ARG A 172 -7.71 -8.87 -8.11
C ARG A 172 -8.55 -8.57 -6.87
N ALA A 173 -9.16 -9.60 -6.32
CA ALA A 173 -9.89 -9.53 -5.04
C ALA A 173 -8.92 -9.67 -3.85
N HIS A 174 -7.99 -8.72 -3.75
CA HIS A 174 -7.06 -8.61 -2.63
C HIS A 174 -7.69 -7.83 -1.45
N ALA A 175 -7.03 -7.81 -0.30
CA ALA A 175 -7.43 -7.03 0.89
C ALA A 175 -7.51 -5.51 0.60
#